data_AF-A0AA96F653-F1
#
_entry.id   AF-A0AA96F653-F1
#
_cell.length_a   1.000
_cell.length_b   1.000
_cell.length_c   1.000
_cell.angle_alpha   90.00
_cell.angle_beta   90.00
_cell.angle_gamma   90.00
#
_symmetry.space_group_name_H-M   'P 1'
#
loop_
_entity.id
_entity.type
_entity.pdbx_description
1 polymer ?
#
loop_
_entity_poly.entity_id
_entity_poly.type
_entity_poly.pdbx_seq_one_letter_code
_entity_poly.pdbx_strand_id
1 'polypeptide(L)'
;MAFSFSRSKAEDLARAQDPSTVPADLVALAMHKDDGVRAAVAGRADCPMATMLVLAQDKDGDVLDALVQNPSASVTVLQMLADSRRGGVRNAARRRLGVTS
;
A
#
# COMPACT_ATOMS: atom_id res chain seq x y z
N MET A 1 5.22 -3.85 -27.42
CA MET A 1 4.05 -3.08 -26.94
C MET A 1 4.39 -2.50 -25.58
N ALA A 2 4.73 -1.22 -25.52
CA ALA A 2 4.96 -0.50 -24.28
C ALA A 2 4.13 0.79 -24.37
N PHE A 3 2.96 0.80 -23.75
CA PHE A 3 2.11 2.00 -23.72
C PHE A 3 2.68 2.97 -22.69
N SER A 4 3.78 3.62 -23.06
CA SER A 4 4.18 4.91 -22.49
C SER A 4 3.28 5.98 -23.11
N PHE A 5 2.21 6.32 -22.39
CA PHE A 5 1.62 7.64 -22.50
C PHE A 5 1.81 8.30 -21.15
N SER A 6 2.12 9.59 -21.15
CA SER A 6 2.08 10.43 -19.95
C SER A 6 0.66 10.41 -19.40
N ARG A 7 0.34 9.40 -18.59
CA ARG A 7 -0.98 9.23 -17.98
C ARG A 7 -1.18 10.30 -16.92
N SER A 8 -2.40 10.81 -16.84
CA SER A 8 -2.74 11.81 -15.83
C SER A 8 -2.77 11.15 -14.46
N LYS A 9 -2.38 11.87 -13.41
CA LYS A 9 -2.52 11.43 -12.00
C LYS A 9 -3.89 10.83 -11.72
N ALA A 10 -4.95 11.44 -12.28
CA ALA A 10 -6.32 11.00 -12.08
C ALA A 10 -6.61 9.61 -12.66
N GLU A 11 -5.99 9.28 -13.80
CA GLU A 11 -6.15 7.97 -14.45
C GLU A 11 -5.45 6.87 -13.64
N ASP A 12 -4.21 7.14 -13.20
CA ASP A 12 -3.46 6.18 -12.39
C ASP A 12 -4.12 5.96 -11.01
N LEU A 13 -4.72 7.00 -10.43
CA LEU A 13 -5.53 6.88 -9.21
C LEU A 13 -6.79 6.03 -9.45
N ALA A 14 -7.51 6.28 -10.54
CA ALA A 14 -8.70 5.48 -10.88
C ALA A 14 -8.34 4.00 -11.05
N ARG A 15 -7.21 3.70 -11.71
CA ARG A 15 -6.71 2.34 -11.85
C ARG A 15 -6.27 1.71 -10.53
N ALA A 16 -5.65 2.50 -9.65
CA ALA A 16 -5.29 2.04 -8.32
C ALA A 16 -6.53 1.65 -7.50
N GLN A 17 -7.71 2.20 -7.80
CA GLN A 17 -8.97 1.83 -7.14
C GLN A 17 -9.77 0.78 -7.90
N ASP A 18 -9.51 0.56 -9.19
CA ASP A 18 -10.24 -0.38 -10.05
C ASP A 18 -9.89 -1.85 -9.71
N PRO A 19 -10.86 -2.66 -9.25
CA PRO A 19 -10.67 -4.10 -8.98
C PRO A 19 -10.21 -4.91 -10.20
N SER A 20 -10.43 -4.40 -11.42
CA SER A 20 -10.07 -5.05 -12.67
C SER A 20 -8.61 -4.83 -13.06
N THR A 21 -7.89 -3.95 -12.35
CA THR A 21 -6.47 -3.69 -12.61
C THR A 21 -5.63 -4.92 -12.33
N VAL A 22 -4.85 -5.32 -13.33
CA VAL A 22 -4.02 -6.54 -13.24
C VAL A 22 -2.91 -6.38 -12.18
N PRO A 23 -2.51 -7.48 -11.50
CA PRO A 23 -1.50 -7.44 -10.44
C PRO A 23 -0.16 -6.82 -10.86
N ALA A 24 0.26 -7.02 -12.11
CA ALA A 24 1.50 -6.44 -12.64
C ALA A 24 1.46 -4.91 -12.67
N ASP A 25 0.31 -4.33 -13.00
CA ASP A 25 0.13 -2.87 -13.02
C ASP A 25 0.02 -2.31 -11.60
N LEU A 26 -0.51 -3.08 -10.64
CA LEU A 26 -0.54 -2.68 -9.23
C LEU A 26 0.87 -2.50 -8.64
N VAL A 27 1.85 -3.32 -9.05
CA VAL A 27 3.25 -3.15 -8.63
C VAL A 27 3.81 -1.83 -9.16
N ALA A 28 3.54 -1.49 -10.42
CA ALA A 28 3.96 -0.20 -10.99
C ALA A 28 3.29 0.98 -10.27
N LEU A 29 1.99 0.87 -9.96
CA LEU A 29 1.24 1.90 -9.22
C LEU A 29 1.69 2.03 -7.77
N ALA A 30 2.13 0.95 -7.13
CA ALA A 30 2.72 0.98 -5.79
C ALA A 30 4.07 1.71 -5.73
N MET A 31 4.75 1.88 -6.86
CA MET A 31 5.96 2.68 -6.98
C MET A 31 5.71 4.06 -7.62
N HIS A 32 4.44 4.44 -7.78
CA HIS A 32 4.08 5.70 -8.41
C HIS A 32 4.57 6.89 -7.59
N LYS A 33 4.88 8.02 -8.25
CA LYS A 33 5.43 9.23 -7.57
C LYS A 33 4.45 9.87 -6.59
N ASP A 34 3.15 9.73 -6.86
CA ASP A 34 2.06 10.29 -6.05
C ASP A 34 1.70 9.34 -4.90
N ASP A 35 1.75 9.85 -3.68
CA ASP A 35 1.34 9.16 -2.45
C ASP A 35 -0.12 8.72 -2.47
N GLY A 36 -1.04 9.54 -2.98
CA GLY A 36 -2.45 9.19 -3.11
C GLY A 36 -2.70 7.95 -3.96
N VAL A 37 -1.94 7.79 -5.06
CA VAL A 37 -1.99 6.57 -5.90
C VAL A 37 -1.46 5.37 -5.11
N ARG A 38 -0.32 5.52 -4.42
CA ARG A 38 0.26 4.43 -3.62
C ARG A 38 -0.65 4.01 -2.47
N ALA A 39 -1.29 4.97 -1.78
CA ALA A 39 -2.23 4.74 -0.69
C ALA A 39 -3.51 4.03 -1.18
N ALA A 40 -3.99 4.41 -2.37
CA ALA A 40 -5.11 3.71 -3.00
C ALA A 40 -4.79 2.23 -3.25
N VAL A 41 -3.60 1.91 -3.77
CA VAL A 41 -3.15 0.52 -3.93
C VAL A 41 -3.02 -0.18 -2.57
N ALA A 42 -2.44 0.49 -1.58
CA ALA A 42 -2.23 -0.05 -0.23
C ALA A 42 -3.53 -0.44 0.46
N GLY A 43 -4.62 0.30 0.23
CA GLY A 43 -5.93 0.04 0.84
C GLY A 43 -6.75 -1.07 0.17
N ARG A 44 -6.30 -1.63 -0.97
CA ARG A 44 -7.12 -2.62 -1.70
C ARG A 44 -7.11 -3.99 -1.04
N ALA A 45 -8.29 -4.60 -0.89
CA ALA A 45 -8.42 -5.95 -0.34
C ALA A 45 -7.79 -7.05 -1.24
N ASP A 46 -7.65 -6.80 -2.54
CA ASP A 46 -7.01 -7.71 -3.51
C ASP A 46 -5.52 -7.39 -3.74
N CYS A 47 -4.92 -6.49 -2.94
CA CYS A 47 -3.53 -6.10 -3.11
C CYS A 47 -2.61 -7.32 -2.88
N PRO A 48 -1.77 -7.69 -3.87
CA PRO A 48 -0.88 -8.84 -3.76
C PRO A 48 0.14 -8.65 -2.64
N MET A 49 0.54 -9.76 -1.98
CA MET A 49 1.55 -9.73 -0.91
C MET A 49 2.88 -9.08 -1.35
N ALA A 50 3.34 -9.35 -2.57
CA ALA A 50 4.56 -8.74 -3.10
C ALA A 50 4.45 -7.20 -3.16
N THR A 51 3.29 -6.69 -3.58
CA THR A 51 2.99 -5.25 -3.62
C THR A 51 2.92 -4.65 -2.23
N MET A 52 2.29 -5.35 -1.27
CA MET A 52 2.26 -4.93 0.14
C MET A 52 3.66 -4.81 0.75
N LEU A 53 4.58 -5.73 0.44
CA LEU A 53 5.97 -5.69 0.94
C LEU A 53 6.77 -4.50 0.40
N VAL A 54 6.47 -4.08 -0.84
CA VAL A 54 7.04 -2.84 -1.41
C VAL A 54 6.48 -1.63 -0.67
N LEU A 55 5.16 -1.57 -0.48
CA LEU A 55 4.49 -0.46 0.21
C LEU A 55 4.82 -0.39 1.71
N ALA A 56 5.16 -1.50 2.36
CA ALA A 56 5.57 -1.53 3.75
C ALA A 56 6.89 -0.77 4.01
N GLN A 57 7.68 -0.53 2.96
CA GLN A 57 8.91 0.26 2.99
C GLN A 57 8.67 1.72 2.55
N ASP A 58 7.43 2.10 2.28
CA ASP A 58 7.11 3.48 1.89
C ASP A 58 7.47 4.44 3.03
N LYS A 59 7.86 5.65 2.64
CA LYS A 59 8.18 6.72 3.57
C LYS A 59 6.93 7.48 4.00
N ASP A 60 5.88 7.46 3.19
CA ASP A 60 4.68 8.26 3.40
C ASP A 60 3.78 7.67 4.49
N GLY A 61 3.23 8.54 5.34
CA GLY A 61 2.41 8.12 6.47
C GLY A 61 1.06 7.56 6.03
N ASP A 62 0.42 8.20 5.06
CA ASP A 62 -0.93 7.85 4.61
C ASP A 62 -0.92 6.51 3.87
N VAL A 63 0.14 6.25 3.09
CA VAL A 63 0.36 4.95 2.44
C VAL A 63 0.49 3.82 3.46
N LEU A 64 1.31 4.02 4.49
CA LEU A 64 1.52 3.02 5.54
C LEU A 64 0.26 2.81 6.39
N ASP A 65 -0.46 3.88 6.72
CA ASP A 65 -1.71 3.79 7.47
C ASP A 65 -2.79 3.07 6.67
N ALA A 66 -2.91 3.33 5.36
CA ALA A 66 -3.78 2.56 4.47
C ALA A 66 -3.40 1.06 4.45
N LEU A 67 -2.10 0.75 4.44
CA LEU A 67 -1.62 -0.62 4.47
C LEU A 67 -1.91 -1.32 5.81
N VAL A 68 -1.78 -0.63 6.94
CA VAL A 68 -2.17 -1.18 8.26
C VAL A 68 -3.68 -1.46 8.30
N GLN A 69 -4.49 -0.56 7.74
CA GLN A 69 -5.94 -0.69 7.73
C GLN A 69 -6.45 -1.73 6.72
N ASN A 70 -5.63 -2.11 5.73
CA ASN A 70 -6.00 -3.09 4.72
C ASN A 70 -6.37 -4.45 5.36
N PRO A 71 -7.61 -4.95 5.21
CA PRO A 71 -8.04 -6.20 5.84
C PRO A 71 -7.16 -7.40 5.44
N SER A 72 -6.64 -7.40 4.22
CA SER A 72 -5.79 -8.46 3.65
C SER A 72 -4.31 -8.35 4.04
N ALA A 73 -3.92 -7.32 4.82
CA ALA A 73 -2.57 -7.20 5.33
C ALA A 73 -2.20 -8.40 6.20
N SER A 74 -1.19 -9.14 5.78
CA SER A 74 -0.71 -10.33 6.48
C SER A 74 0.03 -9.97 7.76
N VAL A 75 0.18 -10.96 8.65
CA VAL A 75 0.96 -10.81 9.89
C VAL A 75 2.39 -10.33 9.60
N THR A 76 3.03 -10.83 8.54
CA THR A 76 4.37 -10.42 8.13
C THR A 76 4.44 -8.93 7.78
N VAL A 77 3.47 -8.43 7.01
CA VAL A 77 3.40 -7.01 6.65
C VAL A 77 3.17 -6.15 7.90
N LEU A 78 2.25 -6.56 8.76
CA LEU A 78 1.97 -5.85 10.01
C LEU A 78 3.17 -5.86 10.97
N GLN A 79 3.97 -6.93 11.01
CA GLN A 79 5.20 -6.97 11.80
C GLN A 79 6.23 -5.95 11.30
N MET A 80 6.42 -5.84 9.98
CA MET A 80 7.29 -4.80 9.42
C MET A 80 6.81 -3.38 9.80
N LEU A 81 5.49 -3.15 9.74
CA LEU A 81 4.89 -1.87 10.13
C LEU A 81 4.98 -1.61 11.64
N ALA A 82 4.97 -2.66 12.46
CA ALA A 82 5.16 -2.59 13.91
C ALA A 82 6.60 -2.24 14.33
N ASP A 83 7.56 -2.27 13.39
CA ASP A 83 8.93 -1.76 13.58
C ASP A 83 9.15 -0.38 12.92
N SER A 84 8.09 0.20 12.33
CA SER A 84 8.17 1.51 11.66
C SER A 84 8.66 2.59 12.62
N ARG A 85 9.43 3.56 12.09
CA ARG A 85 9.86 4.75 12.84
C ARG A 85 8.70 5.71 13.12
N ARG A 86 7.59 5.59 12.39
CA ARG A 86 6.39 6.41 12.59
C ARG A 86 5.56 5.84 13.75
N GLY A 87 5.51 6.56 14.86
CA GLY A 87 4.81 6.11 16.07
C GLY A 87 3.33 5.76 15.86
N GLY A 88 2.62 6.51 15.01
CA GLY A 88 1.22 6.23 14.64
C GLY A 88 1.05 4.87 13.97
N VAL A 89 1.76 4.67 12.84
CA VAL A 89 1.79 3.42 12.07
C VAL A 89 2.19 2.24 12.97
N ARG A 90 3.26 2.42 13.76
CA ARG A 90 3.78 1.40 14.67
C ARG A 90 2.71 0.92 15.64
N ASN A 91 2.06 1.86 16.33
CA ASN A 91 1.05 1.55 17.33
C ASN A 91 -0.20 0.94 16.70
N ALA A 92 -0.59 1.41 15.51
CA ALA A 92 -1.71 0.84 14.77
C ALA A 92 -1.44 -0.60 14.33
N ALA A 93 -0.25 -0.89 13.82
CA ALA A 93 0.17 -2.23 13.43
C ALA A 93 0.25 -3.19 14.63
N ARG A 94 0.85 -2.76 15.74
CA ARG A 94 0.91 -3.54 16.99
C ARG A 94 -0.47 -3.85 17.55
N ARG A 95 -1.41 -2.89 17.49
CA ARG A 95 -2.80 -3.10 17.88
C ARG A 95 -3.47 -4.15 17.01
N ARG A 96 -3.25 -4.14 15.69
CA ARG A 96 -3.77 -5.17 14.77
C ARG A 96 -3.19 -6.55 15.02
N LEU A 97 -1.92 -6.62 15.41
CA LEU A 97 -1.26 -7.86 15.79
C LEU A 97 -1.66 -8.36 17.19
N GLY A 98 -2.41 -7.56 17.97
CA GLY A 98 -2.75 -7.88 19.35
C GLY A 98 -1.55 -7.85 20.32
N VAL A 99 -0.41 -7.32 19.89
CA VAL A 99 0.79 -7.15 20.73
C VAL A 99 0.82 -5.72 21.30
N THR A 100 -0.10 -5.45 22.21
CA THR A 100 -0.03 -4.27 23.07
C THR A 100 0.90 -4.59 24.24
N SER A 101 2.06 -3.92 24.32
CA SER A 101 2.90 -3.92 25.54
C SER A 101 2.18 -3.22 26.68
#